data_AF-F6GGQ9-F1
#
_entry.id   AF-F6GGQ9-F1
#
_cell.length_a   1.000
_cell.length_b   1.000
_cell.length_c   1.000
_cell.angle_alpha   90.00
_cell.angle_beta   90.00
_cell.angle_gamma   90.00
#
_symmetry.space_group_name_H-M   'P 1'
#
loop_
_entity.id
_entity.type
_entity.pdbx_description
1 polymer ?
#
loop_
_entity_poly.entity_id
_entity_poly.type
_entity_poly.pdbx_seq_one_letter_code
_entity_poly.pdbx_strand_id
1 'polypeptide(L)'
;MKSKMTYIILPTLLIIGILAYFLLKPKYQFSKTITSPNNEYFLDVYVQSDFKHSGFSNQNNFKKAYVVLKNNKKEVIAKPSIISPCRFVIGDLKVFWELENDKVFFTKFNSINLKSKTYSCQ
;
A
#
# COMPACT_ATOMS: atom_id res chain seq x y z
N MET A 1 -20.36 35.65 27.35
CA MET A 1 -18.95 35.24 27.61
C MET A 1 -18.67 33.97 26.82
N LYS A 2 -17.82 34.00 25.78
CA LYS A 2 -17.38 32.76 25.12
C LYS A 2 -16.68 31.90 26.17
N SER A 3 -17.20 30.71 26.44
CA SER A 3 -16.68 29.86 27.51
C SER A 3 -15.21 29.57 27.26
N LYS A 4 -14.34 30.01 28.17
CA LYS A 4 -12.89 29.75 28.13
C LYS A 4 -12.57 28.25 28.04
N MET A 5 -13.53 27.40 28.44
CA MET A 5 -13.44 25.94 28.41
C MET A 5 -13.38 25.38 26.98
N THR A 6 -14.08 26.00 26.02
CA THR A 6 -14.11 25.53 24.62
C THR A 6 -12.76 25.71 23.92
N TYR A 7 -11.98 26.73 24.31
CA TYR A 7 -10.66 27.01 23.77
C TYR A 7 -9.58 26.01 24.22
N ILE A 8 -9.84 25.24 25.28
CA ILE A 8 -8.92 24.21 25.78
C ILE A 8 -9.34 22.84 25.26
N ILE A 9 -10.64 22.52 25.31
CA ILE A 9 -11.16 21.21 24.90
C ILE A 9 -10.90 20.94 23.41
N LEU A 10 -11.12 21.93 22.55
CA LEU A 10 -10.98 21.78 21.09
C LEU A 10 -9.54 21.41 20.66
N PRO A 11 -8.48 22.13 21.08
CA PRO A 11 -7.11 21.73 20.74
C PRO A 11 -6.70 20.41 21.38
N THR A 12 -7.17 20.08 22.60
CA THR A 12 -6.87 18.77 23.22
C THR A 12 -7.47 17.62 22.41
N LEU A 13 -8.73 17.73 21.97
CA LEU A 13 -9.34 16.73 21.07
C LEU A 13 -8.61 16.61 19.74
N LEU A 14 -8.14 17.73 19.18
CA LEU A 14 -7.36 17.73 17.94
C LEU A 14 -6.05 16.95 18.09
N ILE A 15 -5.32 17.16 19.18
CA ILE A 15 -4.07 16.45 19.48
C ILE A 15 -4.32 14.95 19.65
N ILE A 16 -5.36 14.57 20.39
CA ILE A 16 -5.74 13.16 20.57
C ILE A 16 -6.10 12.53 19.21
N GLY A 17 -6.85 13.24 18.37
CA GLY A 17 -7.20 12.78 17.03
C GLY A 17 -5.98 12.53 16.14
N ILE A 18 -4.99 13.45 16.17
CA ILE A 18 -3.73 13.30 15.42
C ILE A 18 -2.93 12.10 15.94
N LEU A 19 -2.77 11.96 17.26
CA LEU A 19 -2.08 10.83 17.88
C LEU A 19 -2.76 9.50 17.55
N ALA A 20 -4.08 9.43 17.66
CA ALA A 20 -4.87 8.25 17.30
C ALA A 20 -4.69 7.90 15.82
N TYR A 21 -4.67 8.89 14.92
CA TYR A 21 -4.41 8.66 13.50
C TYR A 21 -3.04 8.00 13.25
N PHE A 22 -1.98 8.46 13.91
CA PHE A 22 -0.65 7.86 13.76
C PHE A 22 -0.57 6.44 14.37
N LEU A 23 -1.27 6.20 15.49
CA LEU A 23 -1.28 4.90 16.15
C LEU A 23 -2.11 3.85 15.43
N LEU A 24 -3.21 4.26 14.79
CA LEU A 24 -4.16 3.38 14.09
C LEU A 24 -3.81 3.16 12.61
N LYS A 25 -2.80 3.88 12.08
CA LYS A 25 -2.40 3.73 10.68
C LYS A 25 -1.80 2.35 10.45
N PRO A 26 -2.29 1.59 9.44
CA PRO A 26 -1.78 0.25 9.17
C PRO A 26 -0.31 0.29 8.77
N LYS A 27 0.48 -0.59 9.38
CA LYS A 27 1.90 -0.79 9.10
C LYS A 27 2.09 -1.87 8.05
N TYR A 28 3.04 -1.64 7.15
CA TYR A 28 3.39 -2.57 6.08
C TYR A 28 4.87 -2.89 6.14
N GLN A 29 5.20 -4.13 5.86
CA GLN A 29 6.57 -4.62 5.82
C GLN A 29 6.86 -5.21 4.44
N PHE A 30 8.10 -5.08 4.01
CA PHE A 30 8.58 -5.75 2.81
C PHE A 30 8.40 -7.27 2.96
N SER A 31 7.86 -7.90 1.92
CA SER A 31 7.64 -9.35 1.90
C SER A 31 8.52 -10.04 0.87
N LYS A 32 8.47 -9.60 -0.39
CA LYS A 32 9.23 -10.20 -1.49
C LYS A 32 9.36 -9.25 -2.67
N THR A 33 10.29 -9.57 -3.56
CA THR A 33 10.47 -8.91 -4.86
C THR A 33 10.13 -9.89 -5.98
N ILE A 34 9.43 -9.41 -7.00
CA ILE A 34 9.14 -10.18 -8.23
C ILE A 34 9.78 -9.44 -9.39
N THR A 35 10.71 -10.09 -10.08
CA THR A 35 11.48 -9.50 -11.18
C THR A 35 10.76 -9.68 -12.51
N SER A 36 10.90 -8.72 -13.43
CA SER A 36 10.41 -8.84 -14.80
C SER A 36 11.22 -9.87 -15.60
N PRO A 37 10.65 -10.48 -16.66
CA PRO A 37 11.35 -11.46 -17.49
C PRO A 37 12.65 -10.94 -18.13
N ASN A 38 12.72 -9.64 -18.38
CA ASN A 38 13.87 -8.96 -18.98
C ASN A 38 14.85 -8.35 -17.94
N ASN A 39 14.62 -8.54 -16.64
CA ASN A 39 15.42 -7.97 -15.53
C ASN A 39 15.51 -6.44 -15.47
N GLU A 40 14.66 -5.71 -16.20
CA GLU A 40 14.64 -4.25 -16.18
C GLU A 40 13.84 -3.68 -15.00
N TYR A 41 12.86 -4.44 -14.51
CA TYR A 41 11.90 -3.99 -13.50
C TYR A 41 11.79 -4.96 -12.33
N PHE A 42 11.53 -4.40 -11.16
CA PHE A 42 11.41 -5.12 -9.89
C PHE A 42 10.13 -4.65 -9.19
N LEU A 43 9.27 -5.59 -8.86
CA LEU A 43 8.01 -5.33 -8.16
C LEU A 43 8.14 -5.78 -6.71
N ASP A 44 8.34 -4.83 -5.81
CA ASP A 44 8.43 -5.08 -4.38
C ASP A 44 7.03 -5.15 -3.77
N VAL A 45 6.73 -6.23 -3.07
CA VAL A 45 5.46 -6.49 -2.41
C VAL A 45 5.58 -6.16 -0.93
N TYR A 46 4.70 -5.29 -0.44
CA TYR A 46 4.62 -4.92 0.97
C TYR A 46 3.30 -5.39 1.56
N VAL A 47 3.35 -6.14 2.67
CA VAL A 47 2.20 -6.77 3.31
C VAL A 47 1.95 -6.16 4.68
N GLN A 48 0.68 -6.01 5.04
CA GLN A 48 0.26 -5.46 6.33
C GLN A 48 0.76 -6.34 7.48
N SER A 49 1.51 -5.74 8.42
CA SER A 49 2.14 -6.44 9.54
C SER A 49 1.29 -6.44 10.81
N ASP A 50 0.46 -5.41 11.01
CA ASP A 50 -0.29 -5.15 12.25
C ASP A 50 -1.74 -5.63 12.23
N PHE A 51 -2.07 -6.58 11.35
CA PHE A 51 -3.41 -7.17 11.28
C PHE A 51 -3.70 -8.01 12.53
N LYS A 52 -4.36 -7.41 13.53
CA LYS A 52 -4.91 -8.09 14.70
C LYS A 52 -6.39 -8.31 14.49
N HIS A 53 -6.79 -9.57 14.31
CA HIS A 53 -8.20 -9.95 14.35
C HIS A 53 -8.41 -10.88 15.56
N SER A 54 -9.40 -10.57 16.39
CA SER A 54 -9.80 -11.40 17.52
C SER A 54 -10.69 -12.53 17.00
N GLY A 55 -10.09 -13.68 16.72
CA GLY A 55 -10.78 -14.89 16.25
C GLY A 55 -10.05 -15.58 15.09
N PHE A 56 -9.66 -16.82 15.32
CA PHE A 56 -9.06 -17.80 14.40
C PHE A 56 -7.66 -17.52 13.81
N SER A 57 -6.85 -18.57 13.92
CA SER A 57 -5.47 -18.71 13.47
C SER A 57 -5.33 -18.64 11.94
N ASN A 58 -4.26 -17.98 11.49
CA ASN A 58 -3.71 -18.04 10.14
C ASN A 58 -4.53 -17.40 8.99
N GLN A 59 -5.02 -16.18 9.17
CA GLN A 59 -5.61 -15.36 8.09
C GLN A 59 -4.56 -14.60 7.24
N ASN A 60 -3.34 -15.13 7.09
CA ASN A 60 -2.26 -14.44 6.38
C ASN A 60 -2.64 -14.02 4.96
N ASN A 61 -3.49 -14.79 4.28
CA ASN A 61 -3.94 -14.49 2.92
C ASN A 61 -4.92 -13.30 2.84
N PHE A 62 -5.56 -12.92 3.95
CA PHE A 62 -6.52 -11.79 4.00
C PHE A 62 -5.86 -10.45 4.30
N LYS A 63 -4.56 -10.45 4.65
CA LYS A 63 -3.80 -9.24 4.91
C LYS A 63 -3.81 -8.34 3.68
N LYS A 64 -3.94 -7.03 3.89
CA LYS A 64 -3.78 -6.07 2.80
C LYS A 64 -2.32 -5.99 2.37
N ALA A 65 -2.11 -5.73 1.10
CA ALA A 65 -0.80 -5.54 0.50
C ALA A 65 -0.84 -4.41 -0.53
N TYR A 66 0.32 -3.84 -0.83
CA TYR A 66 0.54 -2.97 -1.97
C TYR A 66 1.87 -3.32 -2.63
N VAL A 67 2.07 -2.84 -3.85
CA VAL A 67 3.33 -3.05 -4.59
C VAL A 67 4.04 -1.74 -4.86
N VAL A 68 5.35 -1.81 -5.08
CA VAL A 68 6.20 -0.69 -5.48
C VAL A 68 7.03 -1.14 -6.69
N LEU A 69 7.01 -0.35 -7.75
CA LEU A 69 7.80 -0.62 -8.94
C LEU A 69 9.17 0.07 -8.82
N LYS A 70 10.22 -0.69 -9.09
CA LYS A 70 11.61 -0.25 -9.15
C LYS A 70 12.25 -0.59 -10.49
N ASN A 71 13.26 0.17 -10.88
CA ASN A 71 14.10 -0.13 -12.05
C ASN A 71 15.29 -1.04 -11.69
N ASN A 72 16.11 -1.37 -12.69
CA ASN A 72 17.36 -2.13 -12.56
C ASN A 72 18.41 -1.52 -11.63
N LYS A 73 18.34 -0.22 -11.36
CA LYS A 73 19.17 0.47 -10.35
C LYS A 73 18.57 0.40 -8.95
N LYS A 74 17.46 -0.32 -8.76
CA LYS A 74 16.67 -0.43 -7.52
C LYS A 74 16.03 0.88 -7.08
N GLU A 75 15.93 1.86 -7.97
CA GLU A 75 15.28 3.15 -7.71
C GLU A 75 13.77 2.99 -7.84
N VAL A 76 13.01 3.61 -6.94
CA VAL A 76 11.54 3.57 -6.97
C VAL A 76 11.04 4.46 -8.10
N ILE A 77 10.40 3.85 -9.09
CA ILE A 77 9.83 4.56 -10.24
C ILE A 77 8.31 4.73 -10.15
N ALA A 78 7.61 3.86 -9.41
CA ALA A 78 6.18 4.04 -9.13
C ALA A 78 5.82 3.52 -7.73
N LYS A 79 5.10 4.33 -6.95
CA LYS A 79 4.59 3.97 -5.62
C LYS A 79 3.13 4.44 -5.46
N PRO A 80 2.25 3.69 -4.77
CA PRO A 80 0.89 4.14 -4.48
C PRO A 80 0.89 5.41 -3.62
N SER A 81 -0.09 6.28 -3.84
CA SER A 81 -0.20 7.53 -3.09
C SER A 81 -0.94 7.32 -1.76
N ILE A 82 -0.86 8.29 -0.86
CA ILE A 82 -1.62 8.23 0.40
C ILE A 82 -3.13 8.34 0.13
N ILE A 83 -3.52 9.07 -0.91
CA ILE A 83 -4.91 9.34 -1.30
C ILE A 83 -5.52 8.13 -2.03
N SER A 84 -4.74 7.48 -2.90
CA SER A 84 -5.11 6.24 -3.58
C SER A 84 -4.06 5.18 -3.28
N PRO A 85 -4.21 4.45 -2.16
CA PRO A 85 -3.17 3.57 -1.65
C PRO A 85 -3.07 2.24 -2.42
N CYS A 86 -3.94 2.02 -3.42
CA CYS A 86 -3.95 0.84 -4.30
C CYS A 86 -3.66 -0.48 -3.55
N ARG A 87 -4.44 -0.71 -2.49
CA ARG A 87 -4.26 -1.87 -1.61
C ARG A 87 -5.15 -3.00 -2.10
N PHE A 88 -4.62 -4.22 -2.08
CA PHE A 88 -5.35 -5.43 -2.42
C PHE A 88 -5.15 -6.49 -1.34
N VAL A 89 -5.92 -7.58 -1.38
CA VAL A 89 -5.74 -8.71 -0.47
C VAL A 89 -4.58 -9.56 -0.96
N ILE A 90 -3.62 -9.92 -0.11
CA ILE A 90 -2.40 -10.62 -0.55
C ILE A 90 -2.69 -11.99 -1.21
N GLY A 91 -3.80 -12.66 -0.83
CA GLY A 91 -4.29 -13.86 -1.50
C GLY A 91 -4.64 -13.66 -2.99
N ASP A 92 -4.93 -12.43 -3.41
CA ASP A 92 -5.24 -12.08 -4.80
C ASP A 92 -3.97 -11.72 -5.62
N LEU A 93 -2.78 -11.80 -5.01
CA LEU A 93 -1.53 -11.48 -5.68
C LEU A 93 -1.30 -12.44 -6.84
N LYS A 94 -1.38 -11.89 -8.06
CA LYS A 94 -1.03 -12.61 -9.29
C LYS A 94 -0.29 -11.64 -10.20
N VAL A 95 0.99 -11.89 -10.39
CA VAL A 95 1.84 -11.02 -11.20
C VAL A 95 1.93 -11.55 -12.62
N PHE A 96 1.64 -10.67 -13.59
CA PHE A 96 1.76 -10.94 -15.02
C PHE A 96 2.38 -9.73 -15.70
N TRP A 97 3.50 -9.96 -16.39
CA TRP A 97 4.22 -8.92 -17.11
C TRP A 97 3.79 -8.94 -18.58
N GLU A 98 3.23 -7.83 -19.05
CA GLU A 98 2.81 -7.61 -20.42
C GLU A 98 3.69 -6.51 -21.02
N LEU A 99 4.97 -6.85 -21.25
CA LEU A 99 6.01 -5.88 -21.62
C LEU A 99 5.74 -5.23 -22.97
N GLU A 100 5.09 -5.94 -23.91
CA GLU A 100 4.71 -5.40 -25.22
C GLU A 100 3.70 -4.23 -25.11
N ASN A 101 2.90 -4.22 -24.04
CA ASN A 101 1.90 -3.19 -23.78
C ASN A 101 2.29 -2.26 -22.62
N ASP A 102 3.56 -2.26 -22.23
CA ASP A 102 4.10 -1.45 -21.12
C ASP A 102 3.29 -1.63 -19.81
N LYS A 103 2.89 -2.87 -19.47
CA LYS A 103 2.05 -3.12 -18.28
C LYS A 103 2.59 -4.25 -17.40
N VAL A 104 2.37 -4.10 -16.10
CA VAL A 104 2.49 -5.19 -15.14
C VAL A 104 1.22 -5.27 -14.30
N PHE A 105 0.54 -6.40 -14.38
CA PHE A 105 -0.59 -6.73 -13.51
C PHE A 105 -0.04 -7.36 -12.24
N PHE A 106 -0.64 -7.00 -11.09
CA PHE A 106 -0.29 -7.58 -9.79
C PHE A 106 -1.50 -8.16 -9.04
N THR A 107 -2.69 -7.93 -9.57
CA THR A 107 -3.89 -8.74 -9.33
C THR A 107 -4.60 -8.96 -10.65
N LYS A 108 -5.77 -9.61 -10.65
CA LYS A 108 -6.63 -9.74 -11.85
C LYS A 108 -7.04 -8.38 -12.45
N PHE A 109 -7.17 -7.34 -11.62
CA PHE A 109 -7.73 -6.05 -12.02
C PHE A 109 -6.77 -4.87 -11.84
N ASN A 110 -5.72 -5.04 -11.02
CA ASN A 110 -4.81 -3.97 -10.68
C ASN A 110 -3.52 -4.09 -11.46
N SER A 111 -3.06 -2.96 -11.99
CA SER A 111 -1.89 -2.89 -12.86
C SER A 111 -1.10 -1.61 -12.67
N ILE A 112 0.15 -1.63 -13.12
CA ILE A 112 1.01 -0.47 -13.27
C ILE A 112 1.35 -0.35 -14.75
N ASN A 113 1.15 0.84 -15.32
CA ASN A 113 1.70 1.16 -16.62
C ASN A 113 3.19 1.53 -16.44
N LEU A 114 4.08 0.76 -17.05
CA LEU A 114 5.54 0.88 -16.94
C LEU A 114 6.06 2.18 -17.55
N LYS A 115 5.42 2.64 -18.64
CA LYS A 115 5.80 3.86 -19.36
C LYS A 115 5.36 5.12 -18.63
N SER A 116 4.09 5.21 -18.26
CA SER A 116 3.55 6.38 -17.53
C SER A 116 3.80 6.33 -16.03
N LYS A 117 4.21 5.17 -15.48
CA LYS A 117 4.48 4.94 -14.05
C LYS A 117 3.23 5.15 -13.17
N THR A 118 2.05 4.93 -13.74
CA THR A 118 0.77 5.14 -13.06
C THR A 118 0.12 3.83 -12.66
N TYR A 119 -0.58 3.86 -11.52
CA TYR A 119 -1.36 2.74 -11.01
C TYR A 119 -2.78 2.81 -11.58
N SER A 120 -3.33 1.66 -11.95
CA SER A 120 -4.75 1.46 -12.23
C SER A 120 -5.28 0.42 -11.25
N CYS A 121 -6.22 0.81 -10.40
CA CYS A 121 -6.70 0.01 -9.28
C CYS A 121 -8.21 0.10 -9.21
N GLN A 122 -8.88 -1.03 -9.00
CA GLN A 122 -10.32 -1.13 -8.76
C GLN A 122 -10.62 -1.35 -7.27
#